data_AF-A0A7W6GB17-F1
#
_entry.id   AF-A0A7W6GB17-F1
#
_cell.length_a   1.000
_cell.length_b   1.000
_cell.length_c   1.000
_cell.angle_alpha   90.00
_cell.angle_beta   90.00
_cell.angle_gamma   90.00
#
_symmetry.space_group_name_H-M   'P 1'
#
loop_
_entity.id
_entity.type
_entity.pdbx_description
1 polymer ?
#
loop_
_entity_poly.entity_id
_entity_poly.type
_entity_poly.pdbx_seq_one_letter_code
_entity_poly.pdbx_strand_id
1 'polypeptide(L)'
;MAVGSILETERSEREEAERNRHAVLLAIVGAVVTTATLGFMALAQLGDWVAAIGIGGLIVFVGISIGGLLGFLFSVPRILAKDNPSPTAAAKETASRTKTAAVNTALKRERLLGSNTNLERISEWLTTMLVGVGLTQIGSLDRAFNQFSDFLSSKAQVFIIDGQASAGALPAVGPFLLVCGLVSGFIFFYIYTRIYLSPLFQYVEIRLSEEIGDLPLKTDVPDFKDAAAMIGEASMSVPMAYTSVADELSINDSLEIIKNVLYQPQGYRNAITLGNKLVKTPAVKIAYYWYLMAAAYGQKFHALRESGAPEGEQRLARLAVLDAARKAVRLNSSFKTAIAELADAASYDNDLQDFADDKDFKAIVR
;
A
#
# COMPACT_ATOMS: atom_id res chain seq x y z
N MET A 1 -27.57 -19.05 19.63
CA MET A 1 -27.16 -19.52 18.28
C MET A 1 -27.89 -18.79 17.14
N ALA A 2 -29.18 -18.47 17.24
CA ALA A 2 -29.91 -17.82 16.15
C ALA A 2 -29.57 -16.33 15.89
N VAL A 3 -29.15 -15.59 16.92
CA VAL A 3 -28.85 -14.13 16.79
C VAL A 3 -27.52 -13.89 16.05
N GLY A 4 -26.54 -14.77 16.23
CA GLY A 4 -25.24 -14.67 15.54
C GLY A 4 -25.36 -14.88 14.03
N SER A 5 -26.21 -15.82 13.59
CA SER A 5 -26.40 -16.07 12.15
C SER A 5 -27.12 -14.93 11.45
N ILE A 6 -28.03 -14.22 12.13
CA ILE A 6 -28.75 -13.08 11.56
C ILE A 6 -27.81 -11.89 11.35
N LEU A 7 -26.94 -11.59 12.33
CA LEU A 7 -25.97 -10.49 12.22
C LEU A 7 -24.88 -10.76 11.17
N GLU A 8 -24.43 -12.01 11.03
CA GLU A 8 -23.50 -12.41 9.96
C GLU A 8 -24.14 -12.30 8.57
N THR A 9 -25.43 -12.63 8.46
CA THR A 9 -26.18 -12.51 7.20
C THR A 9 -26.38 -11.05 6.80
N GLU A 10 -26.80 -10.17 7.73
CA GLU A 10 -26.97 -8.75 7.44
C GLU A 10 -25.64 -8.06 7.08
N ARG A 11 -24.53 -8.46 7.69
CA ARG A 11 -23.21 -7.93 7.36
C ARG A 11 -22.75 -8.37 5.98
N SER A 12 -22.94 -9.65 5.64
CA SER A 12 -22.65 -10.19 4.30
C SER A 12 -23.48 -9.49 3.22
N GLU A 13 -24.77 -9.28 3.46
CA GLU A 13 -25.66 -8.60 2.50
C GLU A 13 -25.27 -7.13 2.27
N ARG A 14 -24.82 -6.41 3.31
CA ARG A 14 -24.32 -5.03 3.17
C ARG A 14 -23.02 -4.96 2.39
N GLU A 15 -22.07 -5.85 2.69
CA GLU A 15 -20.78 -5.93 1.98
C GLU A 15 -20.98 -6.31 0.50
N GLU A 16 -21.94 -7.20 0.20
CA GLU A 16 -22.32 -7.53 -1.17
C GLU A 16 -23.00 -6.36 -1.89
N ALA A 17 -23.90 -5.62 -1.21
CA ALA A 17 -24.55 -4.45 -1.78
C ALA A 17 -23.57 -3.33 -2.13
N GLU A 18 -22.57 -3.07 -1.28
CA GLU A 18 -21.53 -2.07 -1.56
C GLU A 18 -20.58 -2.47 -2.70
N ARG A 19 -20.18 -3.75 -2.75
CA ARG A 19 -19.36 -4.28 -3.84
C ARG A 19 -20.11 -4.21 -5.17
N ASN A 20 -21.41 -4.48 -5.15
CA ASN A 20 -22.27 -4.38 -6.32
C ASN A 20 -22.43 -2.92 -6.77
N ARG A 21 -22.54 -1.95 -5.85
CA ARG A 21 -22.60 -0.51 -6.18
C ARG A 21 -21.36 -0.03 -6.94
N HIS A 22 -20.15 -0.39 -6.50
CA HIS A 22 -18.92 0.00 -7.20
C HIS A 22 -18.78 -0.68 -8.56
N ALA A 23 -19.15 -1.97 -8.66
CA ALA A 23 -19.15 -2.68 -9.93
C ALA A 23 -20.15 -2.06 -10.93
N VAL A 24 -21.34 -1.69 -10.46
CA VAL A 24 -22.36 -0.99 -11.25
C VAL A 24 -21.87 0.39 -11.67
N LEU A 25 -21.24 1.17 -10.79
CA LEU A 25 -20.65 2.46 -11.14
C LEU A 25 -19.58 2.34 -12.22
N LEU A 26 -18.66 1.38 -12.11
CA LEU A 26 -17.64 1.12 -13.12
C LEU A 26 -18.25 0.67 -14.45
N ALA A 27 -19.28 -0.17 -14.42
CA ALA A 27 -20.01 -0.60 -15.60
C ALA A 27 -20.74 0.58 -16.27
N ILE A 28 -21.33 1.49 -15.50
CA ILE A 28 -21.98 2.71 -16.00
C ILE A 28 -20.94 3.61 -16.65
N VAL A 29 -19.80 3.87 -16.00
CA VAL A 29 -18.72 4.70 -16.57
C VAL A 29 -18.21 4.09 -17.88
N GLY A 30 -17.96 2.78 -17.90
CA GLY A 30 -17.56 2.07 -19.12
C GLY A 30 -18.60 2.19 -20.22
N ALA A 31 -19.87 1.93 -19.91
CA ALA A 31 -20.98 2.04 -20.88
C ALA A 31 -21.14 3.47 -21.42
N VAL A 32 -21.00 4.49 -20.58
CA VAL A 32 -21.05 5.90 -20.99
C VAL A 32 -19.91 6.23 -21.95
N VAL A 33 -18.67 5.82 -21.63
CA VAL A 33 -17.49 6.04 -22.50
C VAL A 33 -17.63 5.32 -23.83
N THR A 34 -18.10 4.07 -23.82
CA THR A 34 -18.34 3.30 -25.06
C THR A 34 -19.45 3.93 -25.90
N THR A 35 -20.56 4.33 -25.28
CA THR A 35 -21.68 4.97 -25.98
C THR A 35 -21.27 6.31 -26.56
N ALA A 36 -20.50 7.12 -25.83
CA ALA A 36 -19.96 8.38 -26.33
C ALA A 36 -19.04 8.16 -27.54
N THR A 37 -18.14 7.17 -27.46
CA THR A 37 -17.24 6.82 -28.58
C THR A 37 -18.04 6.37 -29.82
N LEU A 38 -19.04 5.50 -29.65
CA LEU A 38 -19.92 5.08 -30.74
C LEU A 38 -20.74 6.24 -31.31
N GLY A 39 -21.18 7.17 -30.46
CA GLY A 39 -21.85 8.40 -30.87
C GLY A 39 -20.95 9.27 -31.76
N PHE A 40 -19.71 9.54 -31.34
CA PHE A 40 -18.76 10.28 -32.17
C PHE A 40 -18.40 9.56 -33.46
N MET A 41 -18.30 8.23 -33.43
CA MET A 41 -18.09 7.42 -34.63
C MET A 41 -19.27 7.53 -35.61
N ALA A 42 -20.51 7.52 -35.12
CA ALA A 42 -21.70 7.72 -35.95
C ALA A 42 -21.74 9.15 -36.53
N LEU A 43 -21.44 10.17 -35.71
CA LEU A 43 -21.35 11.56 -36.18
C LEU A 43 -20.28 11.73 -37.26
N ALA A 44 -19.14 11.04 -37.14
CA ALA A 44 -18.06 11.07 -38.12
C ALA A 44 -18.43 10.48 -39.50
N GLN A 45 -19.53 9.72 -39.61
CA GLN A 45 -20.05 9.21 -40.89
C GLN A 45 -20.98 10.20 -41.60
N LEU A 46 -21.34 11.31 -40.95
CA LEU A 46 -22.21 12.34 -41.53
C LEU A 46 -21.39 13.32 -42.40
N GLY A 47 -22.04 14.35 -42.93
CA GLY A 47 -21.38 15.41 -43.70
C GLY A 47 -21.09 16.65 -42.87
N ASP A 48 -20.28 17.54 -43.43
CA ASP A 48 -20.06 18.91 -42.96
C ASP A 48 -19.60 18.99 -41.49
N TRP A 49 -19.94 20.07 -40.80
CA TRP A 49 -19.50 20.37 -39.44
C TRP A 49 -19.80 19.26 -38.43
N VAL A 50 -20.81 18.41 -38.67
CA VAL A 50 -21.19 17.31 -37.78
C VAL A 50 -20.13 16.21 -37.80
N ALA A 51 -19.63 15.83 -38.98
CA ALA A 51 -18.54 14.87 -39.07
C ALA A 51 -17.22 15.43 -38.52
N ALA A 52 -17.00 16.75 -38.63
CA ALA A 52 -15.83 17.38 -38.04
C ALA A 52 -15.86 17.29 -36.51
N ILE A 53 -17.03 17.46 -35.89
CA ILE A 53 -17.22 17.24 -34.45
C ILE A 53 -17.02 15.77 -34.08
N GLY A 54 -17.55 14.84 -34.88
CA GLY A 54 -17.35 13.40 -34.68
C GLY A 54 -15.87 13.02 -34.66
N ILE A 55 -15.13 13.41 -35.69
CA ILE A 55 -13.68 13.14 -35.79
C ILE A 55 -12.91 13.85 -34.67
N GLY A 56 -13.20 15.12 -34.39
CA GLY A 56 -12.57 15.87 -33.29
C GLY A 56 -12.79 15.22 -31.92
N GLY A 57 -14.02 14.76 -31.65
CA GLY A 57 -14.37 14.04 -30.42
C GLY A 57 -13.60 12.73 -30.26
N LEU A 58 -13.47 11.95 -31.34
CA LEU A 58 -12.67 10.72 -31.33
C LEU A 58 -11.19 11.00 -31.03
N ILE A 59 -10.61 12.05 -31.62
CA ILE A 59 -9.22 12.45 -31.38
C ILE A 59 -9.01 12.80 -29.90
N VAL A 60 -9.93 13.57 -29.30
CA VAL A 60 -9.86 13.93 -27.88
C VAL A 60 -9.97 12.68 -26.99
N PHE A 61 -10.89 11.76 -27.28
CA PHE A 61 -11.07 10.53 -26.50
C PHE A 61 -9.85 9.59 -26.56
N VAL A 62 -9.23 9.46 -27.72
CA VAL A 62 -7.98 8.72 -27.87
C VAL A 62 -6.88 9.37 -27.05
N GLY A 63 -6.77 10.71 -27.12
CA GLY A 63 -5.85 11.48 -26.28
C GLY A 63 -6.08 11.20 -24.80
N ILE A 64 -7.31 11.36 -24.31
CA ILE A 64 -7.68 11.11 -22.90
C ILE A 64 -7.35 9.68 -22.48
N SER A 65 -7.58 8.69 -23.35
CA SER A 65 -7.31 7.28 -23.03
C SER A 65 -5.82 7.00 -22.88
N ILE A 66 -5.00 7.48 -23.82
CA ILE A 66 -3.53 7.35 -23.76
C ILE A 66 -2.98 8.13 -22.56
N GLY A 67 -3.41 9.38 -22.43
CA GLY A 67 -3.04 10.25 -21.32
C GLY A 67 -3.41 9.66 -19.97
N GLY A 68 -4.63 9.14 -19.84
CA GLY A 68 -5.15 8.53 -18.62
C GLY A 68 -4.38 7.27 -18.22
N LEU A 69 -4.03 6.42 -19.20
CA LEU A 69 -3.16 5.26 -18.97
C LEU A 69 -1.81 5.70 -18.40
N LEU A 70 -1.17 6.71 -19.01
CA LEU A 70 0.07 7.27 -18.50
C LEU A 70 -0.12 7.89 -17.11
N GLY A 71 -1.13 8.73 -16.91
CA GLY A 71 -1.40 9.38 -15.63
C GLY A 71 -1.58 8.38 -14.49
N PHE A 72 -2.33 7.30 -14.74
CA PHE A 72 -2.46 6.17 -13.83
C PHE A 72 -1.09 5.54 -13.52
N LEU A 73 -0.33 5.15 -14.55
CA LEU A 73 0.99 4.51 -14.38
C LEU A 73 1.95 5.36 -13.55
N PHE A 74 2.02 6.67 -13.83
CA PHE A 74 2.88 7.61 -13.12
C PHE A 74 2.39 7.93 -11.70
N SER A 75 1.11 7.68 -11.40
CA SER A 75 0.52 7.93 -10.09
C SER A 75 0.48 6.72 -9.17
N VAL A 76 0.73 5.50 -9.66
CA VAL A 76 0.75 4.31 -8.80
C VAL A 76 1.70 4.57 -7.62
N PRO A 77 1.21 4.51 -6.37
CA PRO A 77 2.01 4.84 -5.21
C PRO A 77 3.27 3.96 -5.12
N ARG A 78 4.43 4.60 -5.07
CA ARG A 78 5.72 3.94 -4.80
C ARG A 78 5.88 3.79 -3.30
N ILE A 79 5.25 2.79 -2.71
CA ILE A 79 5.30 2.62 -1.25
C ILE A 79 6.02 1.37 -0.78
N LEU A 80 6.50 0.45 -1.63
CA LEU A 80 6.93 -0.86 -1.09
C LEU A 80 8.07 -1.59 -1.82
N ALA A 81 8.82 -0.97 -2.74
CA ALA A 81 9.95 -1.65 -3.38
C ALA A 81 11.29 -0.91 -3.25
N LYS A 82 11.97 -1.10 -2.11
CA LYS A 82 13.42 -1.18 -2.13
C LYS A 82 13.90 -2.35 -1.25
N ASP A 83 14.66 -3.23 -1.90
CA ASP A 83 15.37 -4.42 -1.41
C ASP A 83 14.58 -5.73 -1.29
N ASN A 84 14.49 -6.46 -2.42
CA ASN A 84 14.42 -7.92 -2.41
C ASN A 84 15.69 -8.50 -3.06
N PRO A 85 16.62 -9.09 -2.30
CA PRO A 85 17.49 -10.13 -2.81
C PRO A 85 16.66 -11.43 -2.98
N SER A 86 16.83 -12.08 -4.12
CA SER A 86 16.16 -13.31 -4.56
C SER A 86 16.15 -14.45 -3.51
N PRO A 87 15.07 -15.24 -3.40
CA PRO A 87 15.11 -16.49 -2.65
C PRO A 87 15.56 -17.64 -3.55
N THR A 88 16.85 -17.97 -3.48
CA THR A 88 17.35 -19.29 -3.92
C THR A 88 17.71 -20.10 -2.68
N ALA A 89 17.10 -21.29 -2.56
CA ALA A 89 17.36 -22.36 -1.58
C ALA A 89 16.94 -22.02 -0.13
N ALA A 90 16.35 -22.88 0.71
CA ALA A 90 15.95 -24.29 0.74
C ALA A 90 14.79 -24.37 1.79
N ALA A 91 14.03 -25.43 2.08
CA ALA A 91 14.10 -26.84 1.79
C ALA A 91 12.68 -27.43 1.97
N LYS A 92 12.50 -28.62 1.40
CA LYS A 92 11.40 -29.57 1.57
C LYS A 92 10.95 -29.72 3.03
N GLU A 93 9.64 -29.87 3.24
CA GLU A 93 9.12 -31.02 4.00
C GLU A 93 7.63 -31.26 3.75
N THR A 94 7.27 -32.53 3.90
CA THR A 94 6.13 -33.25 3.35
C THR A 94 4.98 -33.36 4.37
N ALA A 95 3.75 -33.30 3.85
CA ALA A 95 2.50 -33.85 4.40
C ALA A 95 1.97 -33.36 5.77
N SER A 96 0.88 -32.56 5.73
CA SER A 96 -0.35 -32.89 6.47
C SER A 96 -1.56 -32.15 5.86
N ARG A 97 -2.40 -32.89 5.13
CA ARG A 97 -3.74 -32.43 4.71
C ARG A 97 -4.62 -32.36 5.97
N THR A 98 -5.03 -31.16 6.39
CA THR A 98 -6.32 -30.83 7.08
C THR A 98 -6.44 -29.35 7.50
N LYS A 99 -5.48 -28.44 7.27
CA LYS A 99 -5.63 -27.00 7.61
C LYS A 99 -5.56 -26.06 6.40
N THR A 100 -6.31 -26.35 5.35
CA THR A 100 -6.11 -25.74 4.02
C THR A 100 -7.03 -24.54 3.72
N ALA A 101 -7.98 -24.16 4.58
CA ALA A 101 -8.82 -22.97 4.34
C ALA A 101 -8.19 -21.67 4.90
N ALA A 102 -7.86 -21.64 6.19
CA ALA A 102 -7.35 -20.43 6.85
C ALA A 102 -5.95 -20.00 6.37
N VAL A 103 -5.07 -20.98 6.06
CA VAL A 103 -3.72 -20.71 5.54
C VAL A 103 -3.77 -20.21 4.11
N ASN A 104 -4.70 -20.70 3.29
CA ASN A 104 -4.87 -20.23 1.91
C ASN A 104 -5.50 -18.84 1.83
N THR A 105 -6.41 -18.49 2.75
CA THR A 105 -6.95 -17.12 2.83
C THR A 105 -5.85 -16.14 3.27
N ALA A 106 -5.00 -16.51 4.22
CA ALA A 106 -3.86 -15.70 4.66
C ALA A 106 -2.77 -15.55 3.58
N LEU A 107 -2.46 -16.61 2.82
CA LEU A 107 -1.56 -16.57 1.67
C LEU A 107 -2.13 -15.79 0.48
N LYS A 108 -3.45 -15.86 0.25
CA LYS A 108 -4.14 -15.04 -0.75
C LYS A 108 -4.12 -13.56 -0.34
N ARG A 109 -4.25 -13.27 0.96
CA ARG A 109 -4.15 -11.91 1.55
C ARG A 109 -2.71 -11.37 1.52
N GLU A 110 -1.71 -12.21 1.78
CA GLU A 110 -0.28 -11.90 1.62
C GLU A 110 0.08 -11.57 0.15
N ARG A 111 -0.52 -12.27 -0.81
CA ARG A 111 -0.42 -11.95 -2.23
C ARG A 111 -1.05 -10.61 -2.58
N LEU A 112 -2.13 -10.20 -1.92
CA LEU A 112 -2.76 -8.88 -2.11
C LEU A 112 -1.92 -7.75 -1.48
N LEU A 113 -1.24 -8.02 -0.36
CA LEU A 113 -0.32 -7.08 0.31
C LEU A 113 1.02 -6.95 -0.42
N GLY A 114 1.50 -8.01 -1.09
CA GLY A 114 2.64 -7.99 -2.00
C GLY A 114 2.29 -7.58 -3.44
N SER A 115 1.00 -7.52 -3.80
CA SER A 115 0.56 -7.15 -5.14
C SER A 115 0.52 -5.65 -5.30
N ASN A 116 1.69 -5.06 -5.42
CA ASN A 116 1.92 -3.84 -6.21
C ASN A 116 3.40 -3.63 -6.56
N THR A 117 4.33 -4.47 -6.08
CA THR A 117 5.75 -4.38 -6.48
C THR A 117 5.97 -4.58 -7.98
N ASN A 118 5.13 -5.38 -8.65
CA ASN A 118 5.22 -5.59 -10.09
C ASN A 118 4.77 -4.34 -10.86
N LEU A 119 3.65 -3.71 -10.47
CA LEU A 119 3.18 -2.46 -11.10
C LEU A 119 4.09 -1.28 -10.79
N GLU A 120 4.62 -1.20 -9.56
CA GLU A 120 5.62 -0.21 -9.15
C GLU A 120 6.90 -0.35 -9.98
N ARG A 121 7.43 -1.58 -10.12
CA ARG A 121 8.64 -1.87 -10.91
C ARG A 121 8.44 -1.65 -12.41
N ILE A 122 7.29 -2.05 -12.95
CA ILE A 122 6.93 -1.78 -14.34
C ILE A 122 6.80 -0.27 -14.54
N SER A 123 6.16 0.46 -13.62
CA SER A 123 6.02 1.91 -13.68
C SER A 123 7.38 2.62 -13.60
N GLU A 124 8.29 2.16 -12.74
CA GLU A 124 9.65 2.72 -12.62
C GLU A 124 10.45 2.50 -13.91
N TRP A 125 10.44 1.26 -14.44
CA TRP A 125 11.11 0.93 -15.68
C TRP A 125 10.52 1.69 -16.87
N LEU A 126 9.19 1.72 -16.97
CA LEU A 126 8.47 2.41 -18.02
C LEU A 126 8.66 3.93 -17.93
N THR A 127 8.64 4.52 -16.73
CA THR A 127 8.89 5.95 -16.55
C THR A 127 10.30 6.32 -16.99
N THR A 128 11.30 5.54 -16.59
CA THR A 128 12.70 5.77 -16.98
C THR A 128 12.89 5.60 -18.48
N MET A 129 12.27 4.56 -19.07
CA MET A 129 12.31 4.32 -20.50
C MET A 129 11.59 5.42 -21.28
N LEU A 130 10.41 5.87 -20.82
CA LEU A 130 9.60 6.88 -21.48
C LEU A 130 10.26 8.26 -21.40
N VAL A 131 10.86 8.62 -20.26
CA VAL A 131 11.67 9.85 -20.14
C VAL A 131 12.92 9.76 -21.02
N GLY A 132 13.63 8.62 -21.00
CA GLY A 132 14.84 8.44 -21.81
C GLY A 132 14.58 8.45 -23.32
N VAL A 133 13.54 7.74 -23.77
CA VAL A 133 13.10 7.73 -25.18
C VAL A 133 12.49 9.08 -25.55
N GLY A 134 11.70 9.70 -24.68
CA GLY A 134 11.11 11.01 -24.91
C GLY A 134 12.16 12.10 -25.12
N LEU A 135 13.23 12.10 -24.32
CA LEU A 135 14.31 13.09 -24.43
C LEU A 135 15.11 12.95 -25.73
N THR A 136 15.25 11.73 -26.24
CA THR A 136 15.97 11.45 -27.51
C THR A 136 15.09 11.63 -28.75
N GLN A 137 13.77 11.44 -28.61
CA GLN A 137 12.81 11.56 -29.71
C GLN A 137 12.08 12.91 -29.77
N ILE A 138 12.39 13.87 -28.90
CA ILE A 138 11.69 15.17 -28.92
C ILE A 138 11.78 15.88 -30.28
N GLY A 139 12.89 15.70 -31.00
CA GLY A 139 13.08 16.25 -32.35
C GLY A 139 12.27 15.55 -33.45
N SER A 140 11.68 14.38 -33.20
CA SER A 140 10.78 13.71 -34.15
C SER A 140 9.32 14.15 -33.99
N LEU A 141 9.01 14.93 -32.95
CA LEU A 141 7.66 15.38 -32.64
C LEU A 141 7.06 16.23 -33.78
N ASP A 142 7.83 17.19 -34.32
CA ASP A 142 7.39 18.03 -35.44
C ASP A 142 6.99 17.18 -36.65
N ARG A 143 7.77 16.13 -36.93
CA ARG A 143 7.49 15.20 -38.02
C ARG A 143 6.21 14.42 -37.77
N ALA A 144 5.98 13.94 -36.54
CA ALA A 144 4.77 13.22 -36.17
C ALA A 144 3.52 14.13 -36.24
N PHE A 145 3.64 15.39 -35.82
CA PHE A 145 2.57 16.39 -35.95
C PHE A 145 2.21 16.62 -37.41
N ASN A 146 3.21 16.89 -38.25
CA ASN A 146 2.98 17.11 -39.68
C ASN A 146 2.39 15.87 -40.36
N GLN A 147 2.89 14.66 -40.05
CA GLN A 147 2.32 13.41 -40.58
C GLN A 147 0.86 13.19 -40.16
N PHE A 148 0.51 13.54 -38.92
CA PHE A 148 -0.87 13.43 -38.45
C PHE A 148 -1.78 14.50 -39.10
N SER A 149 -1.29 15.72 -39.26
CA SER A 149 -1.97 16.77 -40.02
C SER A 149 -2.20 16.37 -41.47
N ASP A 150 -1.19 15.81 -42.15
CA ASP A 150 -1.29 15.30 -43.52
C ASP A 150 -2.28 14.13 -43.63
N PHE A 151 -2.27 13.24 -42.64
CA PHE A 151 -3.25 12.16 -42.54
C PHE A 151 -4.68 12.70 -42.44
N LEU A 152 -4.93 13.67 -41.56
CA LEU A 152 -6.25 14.31 -41.45
C LEU A 152 -6.61 15.06 -42.73
N SER A 153 -5.65 15.75 -43.34
CA SER A 153 -5.84 16.48 -44.60
C SER A 153 -6.28 15.56 -45.73
N SER A 154 -5.73 14.34 -45.78
CA SER A 154 -6.06 13.37 -46.82
C SER A 154 -7.32 12.55 -46.52
N LYS A 155 -7.60 12.22 -45.26
CA LYS A 155 -8.66 11.26 -44.87
C LYS A 155 -9.92 11.89 -44.30
N ALA A 156 -9.82 13.03 -43.61
CA ALA A 156 -10.98 13.69 -43.01
C ALA A 156 -11.62 14.65 -44.03
N GLN A 157 -12.01 14.15 -45.20
CA GLN A 157 -12.64 14.94 -46.29
C GLN A 157 -14.10 15.29 -45.95
N VAL A 158 -14.28 16.16 -44.97
CA VAL A 158 -15.58 16.41 -44.33
C VAL A 158 -16.41 17.49 -45.03
N PHE A 159 -15.76 18.45 -45.68
CA PHE A 159 -16.42 19.58 -46.34
C PHE A 159 -16.25 19.52 -47.87
N ILE A 160 -17.18 20.14 -48.59
CA ILE A 160 -17.01 20.47 -50.01
C ILE A 160 -16.81 21.99 -50.11
N ILE A 161 -15.62 22.43 -50.52
CA ILE A 161 -15.28 23.85 -50.72
C ILE A 161 -14.90 24.02 -52.19
N ASP A 162 -15.60 24.90 -52.90
CA ASP A 162 -15.40 25.15 -54.33
C ASP A 162 -15.44 23.88 -55.20
N GLY A 163 -16.31 22.93 -54.84
CA GLY A 163 -16.48 21.67 -55.55
C GLY A 163 -15.38 20.63 -55.29
N GLN A 164 -14.41 20.94 -54.43
CA GLN A 164 -13.36 20.01 -53.99
C GLN A 164 -13.60 19.55 -52.56
N ALA A 165 -13.29 18.29 -52.29
CA ALA A 165 -13.32 17.75 -50.93
C ALA A 165 -12.21 18.39 -50.09
N SER A 166 -12.53 18.78 -48.86
CA SER A 166 -11.62 19.45 -47.93
C SER A 166 -11.79 18.98 -46.49
N ALA A 167 -10.69 18.93 -45.75
CA ALA A 167 -10.67 18.64 -44.32
C ALA A 167 -10.93 19.86 -43.41
N GLY A 168 -11.15 21.04 -44.00
CA GLY A 168 -11.35 22.27 -43.27
C GLY A 168 -10.19 22.55 -42.32
N ALA A 169 -10.50 22.91 -41.07
CA ALA A 169 -9.50 23.22 -40.04
C ALA A 169 -8.95 21.99 -39.27
N LEU A 170 -9.47 20.78 -39.53
CA LEU A 170 -9.07 19.56 -38.81
C LEU A 170 -7.56 19.26 -38.88
N PRO A 171 -6.86 19.42 -40.02
CA PRO A 171 -5.42 19.19 -40.08
C PRO A 171 -4.63 20.11 -39.15
N ALA A 172 -5.07 21.35 -38.98
CA ALA A 172 -4.42 22.32 -38.12
C ALA A 172 -4.74 22.08 -36.64
N VAL A 173 -6.00 21.78 -36.30
CA VAL A 173 -6.48 21.71 -34.91
C VAL A 173 -6.36 20.31 -34.31
N GLY A 174 -6.39 19.25 -35.13
CA GLY A 174 -6.38 17.85 -34.72
C GLY A 174 -5.20 17.46 -33.81
N PRO A 175 -3.94 17.77 -34.16
CA PRO A 175 -2.80 17.50 -33.29
C PRO A 175 -2.94 18.17 -31.91
N PHE A 176 -3.45 19.40 -31.84
CA PHE A 176 -3.67 20.09 -30.57
C PHE A 176 -4.79 19.45 -29.75
N LEU A 177 -5.88 19.00 -30.38
CA LEU A 177 -6.94 18.26 -29.69
C LEU A 177 -6.42 16.96 -29.07
N LEU A 178 -5.53 16.27 -29.78
CA LEU A 178 -4.89 15.05 -29.27
C LEU A 178 -4.04 15.35 -28.03
N VAL A 179 -3.23 16.41 -28.07
CA VAL A 179 -2.40 16.84 -26.94
C VAL A 179 -3.27 17.30 -25.76
N CYS A 180 -4.30 18.11 -26.00
CA CYS A 180 -5.22 18.55 -24.96
C CYS A 180 -5.92 17.36 -24.30
N GLY A 181 -6.37 16.38 -25.08
CA GLY A 181 -6.93 15.13 -24.57
C GLY A 181 -5.92 14.36 -23.72
N LEU A 182 -4.69 14.18 -24.23
CA LEU A 182 -3.61 13.50 -23.54
C LEU A 182 -3.27 14.14 -22.20
N VAL A 183 -3.06 15.46 -22.17
CA VAL A 183 -2.75 16.21 -20.95
C VAL A 183 -3.92 16.14 -19.96
N SER A 184 -5.16 16.29 -20.43
CA SER A 184 -6.35 16.23 -19.58
C SER A 184 -6.52 14.84 -18.95
N GLY A 185 -6.40 13.78 -19.75
CA GLY A 185 -6.45 12.40 -19.27
C GLY A 185 -5.33 12.11 -18.27
N PHE A 186 -4.11 12.55 -18.58
CA PHE A 186 -2.96 12.38 -17.69
C PHE A 186 -3.22 13.04 -16.33
N ILE A 187 -3.55 14.33 -16.31
CA ILE A 187 -3.77 15.06 -15.05
C ILE A 187 -4.93 14.46 -14.26
N PHE A 188 -6.06 14.15 -14.92
CA PHE A 188 -7.22 13.58 -14.26
C PHE A 188 -6.89 12.25 -13.58
N PHE A 189 -6.37 11.27 -14.32
CA PHE A 189 -6.09 9.95 -13.76
C PHE A 189 -4.89 9.98 -12.80
N TYR A 190 -3.92 10.87 -13.01
CA TYR A 190 -2.82 11.07 -12.08
C TYR A 190 -3.33 11.58 -10.73
N ILE A 191 -4.10 12.66 -10.72
CA ILE A 191 -4.63 13.23 -9.49
C ILE A 191 -5.63 12.28 -8.84
N TYR A 192 -6.53 11.69 -9.64
CA TYR A 192 -7.54 10.74 -9.15
C TYR A 192 -6.89 9.53 -8.46
N THR A 193 -5.91 8.90 -9.10
CA THR A 193 -5.21 7.75 -8.53
C THR A 193 -4.46 8.17 -7.26
N ARG A 194 -3.81 9.34 -7.25
CA ARG A 194 -3.06 9.81 -6.09
C ARG A 194 -3.93 10.15 -4.89
N ILE A 195 -5.07 10.82 -5.11
CA ILE A 195 -5.98 11.26 -4.05
C ILE A 195 -6.84 10.12 -3.51
N TYR A 196 -7.33 9.23 -4.37
CA TYR A 196 -8.30 8.20 -3.95
C TYR A 196 -7.64 6.86 -3.64
N LEU A 197 -6.68 6.41 -4.46
CA LEU A 197 -6.14 5.06 -4.32
C LEU A 197 -5.11 4.95 -3.18
N SER A 198 -4.28 5.98 -2.97
CA SER A 198 -3.26 5.97 -1.91
C SER A 198 -3.87 5.90 -0.50
N PRO A 199 -4.84 6.75 -0.12
CA PRO A 199 -5.47 6.67 1.19
C PRO A 199 -6.32 5.40 1.35
N LEU A 200 -6.92 4.89 0.27
CA LEU A 200 -7.68 3.65 0.31
C LEU A 200 -6.80 2.44 0.66
N PHE A 201 -5.58 2.36 0.12
CA PHE A 201 -4.64 1.29 0.48
C PHE A 201 -4.23 1.37 1.96
N GLN A 202 -3.95 2.57 2.46
CA GLN A 202 -3.64 2.79 3.88
C GLN A 202 -4.84 2.41 4.78
N TYR A 203 -6.05 2.78 4.38
CA TYR A 203 -7.27 2.42 5.11
C TYR A 203 -7.48 0.91 5.19
N VAL A 204 -7.28 0.19 4.07
CA VAL A 204 -7.39 -1.27 4.02
C VAL A 204 -6.32 -1.93 4.90
N GLU A 205 -5.09 -1.40 4.89
CA GLU A 205 -3.99 -1.90 5.72
C GLU A 205 -4.27 -1.74 7.22
N ILE A 206 -4.78 -0.57 7.61
CA ILE A 206 -5.20 -0.30 9.00
C ILE A 206 -6.32 -1.27 9.40
N ARG A 207 -7.37 -1.39 8.59
CA ARG A 207 -8.50 -2.28 8.91
C ARG A 207 -8.10 -3.75 9.00
N LEU A 208 -7.18 -4.18 8.14
CA LEU A 208 -6.68 -5.55 8.19
C LEU A 208 -5.84 -5.80 9.45
N SER A 209 -5.04 -4.82 9.87
CA SER A 209 -4.25 -4.91 11.10
C SER A 209 -5.15 -5.00 12.33
N GLU A 210 -6.25 -4.25 12.36
CA GLU A 210 -7.26 -4.29 13.42
C GLU A 210 -7.98 -5.65 13.48
N GLU A 211 -8.39 -6.20 12.34
CA GLU A 211 -9.01 -7.54 12.26
C GLU A 211 -8.06 -8.63 12.79
N ILE A 212 -6.75 -8.51 12.55
CA ILE A 212 -5.75 -9.44 13.11
C ILE A 212 -5.57 -9.21 14.61
N GLY A 213 -5.59 -7.96 15.06
CA GLY A 213 -5.46 -7.57 16.47
C GLY A 213 -6.59 -8.11 17.35
N ASP A 214 -7.82 -8.15 16.82
CA ASP A 214 -9.01 -8.64 17.52
C ASP A 214 -9.09 -10.18 17.62
N LEU A 215 -8.19 -10.91 16.96
CA LEU A 215 -8.17 -12.37 17.06
C LEU A 215 -7.85 -12.80 18.51
N PRO A 216 -8.51 -13.87 19.01
CA PRO A 216 -8.23 -14.39 20.33
C PRO A 216 -6.79 -14.92 20.40
N LEU A 217 -6.13 -14.68 21.52
CA LEU A 217 -4.80 -15.14 21.83
C LEU A 217 -4.83 -16.65 22.11
N LYS A 218 -4.25 -17.43 21.19
CA LYS A 218 -4.21 -18.90 21.27
C LYS A 218 -2.96 -19.47 21.93
N THR A 219 -2.16 -18.63 22.60
CA THR A 219 -0.95 -19.04 23.34
C THR A 219 -1.21 -19.01 24.84
N ASP A 220 -0.18 -19.21 25.64
CA ASP A 220 -0.22 -19.30 27.11
C ASP A 220 -0.73 -18.01 27.78
N VAL A 221 -2.06 -17.89 27.84
CA VAL A 221 -2.83 -16.75 28.40
C VAL A 221 -2.48 -16.42 29.87
N PRO A 222 -2.20 -17.40 30.78
CA PRO A 222 -1.83 -17.13 32.16
C PRO A 222 -0.72 -16.09 32.34
N ASP A 223 0.43 -16.24 31.67
CA ASP A 223 1.54 -15.27 31.81
C ASP A 223 1.16 -13.84 31.41
N PHE A 224 0.27 -13.68 30.43
CA PHE A 224 -0.22 -12.37 30.02
C PHE A 224 -1.17 -11.78 31.07
N LYS A 225 -2.06 -12.60 31.64
CA LYS A 225 -2.95 -12.19 32.73
C LYS A 225 -2.19 -11.84 34.01
N ASP A 226 -1.18 -12.62 34.35
CA ASP A 226 -0.32 -12.37 35.52
C ASP A 226 0.45 -11.05 35.34
N ALA A 227 1.03 -10.83 34.16
CA ALA A 227 1.67 -9.56 33.84
C ALA A 227 0.70 -8.37 33.91
N ALA A 228 -0.52 -8.53 33.40
CA ALA A 228 -1.57 -7.51 33.47
C ALA A 228 -1.98 -7.22 34.93
N ALA A 229 -2.12 -8.26 35.77
CA ALA A 229 -2.47 -8.12 37.18
C ALA A 229 -1.39 -7.35 37.96
N MET A 230 -0.11 -7.70 37.75
CA MET A 230 1.01 -7.01 38.38
C MET A 230 1.02 -5.51 38.05
N ILE A 231 0.72 -5.13 36.80
CA ILE A 231 0.66 -3.72 36.40
C ILE A 231 -0.61 -3.03 36.92
N GLY A 232 -1.74 -3.73 36.90
CA GLY A 232 -3.00 -3.23 37.45
C GLY A 232 -2.86 -2.80 38.91
N GLU A 233 -2.18 -3.62 39.71
CA GLU A 233 -1.88 -3.33 41.12
C GLU A 233 -0.80 -2.25 41.29
N ALA A 234 0.34 -2.38 40.60
CA ALA A 234 1.49 -1.49 40.81
C ALA A 234 1.25 -0.06 40.30
N SER A 235 0.49 0.12 39.23
CA SER A 235 0.27 1.42 38.56
C SER A 235 -1.16 1.95 38.71
N MET A 236 -2.02 1.30 39.51
CA MET A 236 -3.46 1.60 39.62
C MET A 236 -4.16 1.71 38.25
N SER A 237 -3.69 0.92 37.27
CA SER A 237 -4.14 1.02 35.89
C SER A 237 -5.43 0.21 35.71
N VAL A 238 -6.56 0.91 35.72
CA VAL A 238 -7.90 0.33 35.54
C VAL A 238 -8.00 -0.54 34.28
N PRO A 239 -7.41 -0.16 33.12
CA PRO A 239 -7.43 -1.01 31.93
C PRO A 239 -6.71 -2.35 32.14
N MET A 240 -5.52 -2.38 32.76
CA MET A 240 -4.78 -3.64 32.96
C MET A 240 -5.43 -4.53 34.03
N ALA A 241 -6.05 -3.93 35.05
CA ALA A 241 -6.84 -4.66 36.04
C ALA A 241 -8.09 -5.31 35.43
N TYR A 242 -8.67 -4.71 34.39
CA TYR A 242 -9.77 -5.31 33.64
C TYR A 242 -9.27 -6.42 32.70
N THR A 243 -8.16 -6.18 31.99
CA THR A 243 -7.56 -7.15 31.08
C THR A 243 -7.09 -8.42 31.81
N SER A 244 -6.60 -8.32 33.05
CA SER A 244 -6.15 -9.47 33.83
C SER A 244 -7.26 -10.46 34.20
N VAL A 245 -8.50 -9.98 34.31
CA VAL A 245 -9.68 -10.79 34.66
C VAL A 245 -10.54 -11.16 33.45
N ALA A 246 -10.17 -10.72 32.24
CA ALA A 246 -10.94 -10.99 31.02
C ALA A 246 -11.00 -12.49 30.71
N ASP A 247 -12.16 -13.00 30.26
CA ASP A 247 -12.34 -14.42 29.94
C ASP A 247 -11.43 -14.87 28.78
N GLU A 248 -11.30 -14.04 27.74
CA GLU A 248 -10.39 -14.22 26.61
C GLU A 248 -9.57 -12.95 26.39
N LEU A 249 -8.30 -13.11 25.98
CA LEU A 249 -7.43 -12.01 25.55
C LEU A 249 -7.35 -11.98 24.03
N SER A 250 -7.38 -10.79 23.45
CA SER A 250 -7.03 -10.59 22.04
C SER A 250 -5.51 -10.42 21.84
N ILE A 251 -5.07 -10.43 20.58
CA ILE A 251 -3.68 -10.08 20.26
C ILE A 251 -3.40 -8.61 20.65
N ASN A 252 -4.33 -7.69 20.43
CA ASN A 252 -4.18 -6.29 20.82
C ASN A 252 -4.02 -6.13 22.34
N ASP A 253 -4.83 -6.84 23.14
CA ASP A 253 -4.67 -6.83 24.60
C ASP A 253 -3.28 -7.31 25.01
N SER A 254 -2.77 -8.33 24.32
CA SER A 254 -1.44 -8.88 24.57
C SER A 254 -0.33 -7.88 24.24
N LEU A 255 -0.48 -7.09 23.17
CA LEU A 255 0.47 -6.05 22.78
C LEU A 255 0.42 -4.85 23.75
N GLU A 256 -0.77 -4.46 24.23
CA GLU A 256 -0.91 -3.45 25.27
C GLU A 256 -0.28 -3.90 26.59
N ILE A 257 -0.43 -5.17 26.97
CA ILE A 257 0.29 -5.71 28.14
C ILE A 257 1.80 -5.60 27.93
N ILE A 258 2.34 -6.04 26.78
CA ILE A 258 3.78 -5.94 26.48
C ILE A 258 4.28 -4.51 26.58
N LYS A 259 3.54 -3.55 26.00
CA LYS A 259 3.86 -2.11 26.07
C LYS A 259 3.90 -1.62 27.51
N ASN A 260 2.88 -1.93 28.32
CA ASN A 260 2.83 -1.48 29.71
C ASN A 260 3.91 -2.15 30.57
N VAL A 261 4.23 -3.42 30.29
CA VAL A 261 5.35 -4.14 30.93
C VAL A 261 6.69 -3.48 30.59
N LEU A 262 6.88 -3.05 29.34
CA LEU A 262 8.15 -2.53 28.85
C LEU A 262 8.66 -1.33 29.67
N TYR A 263 7.76 -0.42 30.08
CA TYR A 263 8.12 0.78 30.84
C TYR A 263 8.04 0.62 32.36
N GLN A 264 7.97 -0.63 32.85
CA GLN A 264 8.22 -0.95 34.26
C GLN A 264 9.74 -1.08 34.52
N PRO A 265 10.22 -0.93 35.76
CA PRO A 265 11.63 -1.15 36.08
C PRO A 265 12.12 -2.53 35.63
N GLN A 266 13.18 -2.57 34.80
CA GLN A 266 13.71 -3.81 34.18
C GLN A 266 12.67 -4.57 33.31
N GLY A 267 11.65 -3.86 32.84
CA GLY A 267 10.50 -4.38 32.11
C GLY A 267 10.83 -5.06 30.78
N TYR A 268 11.92 -4.65 30.11
CA TYR A 268 12.34 -5.22 28.84
C TYR A 268 12.52 -6.73 28.86
N ARG A 269 12.92 -7.33 29.99
CA ARG A 269 13.09 -8.79 30.11
C ARG A 269 11.75 -9.51 29.99
N ASN A 270 10.74 -8.99 30.68
CA ASN A 270 9.39 -9.52 30.68
C ASN A 270 8.71 -9.26 29.34
N ALA A 271 8.89 -8.07 28.76
CA ALA A 271 8.40 -7.73 27.43
C ALA A 271 8.96 -8.66 26.34
N ILE A 272 10.27 -8.96 26.36
CA ILE A 272 10.89 -9.93 25.43
C ILE A 272 10.32 -11.34 25.64
N THR A 273 10.11 -11.74 26.90
CA THR A 273 9.59 -13.07 27.24
C THR A 273 8.17 -13.26 26.70
N LEU A 274 7.28 -12.31 26.98
CA LEU A 274 5.92 -12.29 26.47
C LEU A 274 5.89 -12.20 24.94
N GLY A 275 6.70 -11.31 24.36
CA GLY A 275 6.82 -11.15 22.91
C GLY A 275 7.24 -12.45 22.22
N ASN A 276 8.21 -13.19 22.78
CA ASN A 276 8.64 -14.48 22.23
C ASN A 276 7.52 -15.53 22.20
N LYS A 277 6.55 -15.48 23.13
CA LYS A 277 5.36 -16.35 23.09
C LYS A 277 4.44 -16.04 21.91
N LEU A 278 4.48 -14.81 21.38
CA LEU A 278 3.66 -14.37 20.25
C LEU A 278 4.24 -14.72 18.88
N VAL A 279 5.50 -15.18 18.80
CA VAL A 279 6.21 -15.46 17.53
C VAL A 279 5.47 -16.46 16.63
N LYS A 280 4.70 -17.39 17.21
CA LYS A 280 3.92 -18.40 16.47
C LYS A 280 2.46 -18.00 16.24
N THR A 281 2.08 -16.78 16.61
CA THR A 281 0.72 -16.25 16.48
C THR A 281 0.63 -15.27 15.31
N PRO A 282 -0.57 -14.86 14.88
CA PRO A 282 -0.73 -13.79 13.88
C PRO A 282 -0.10 -12.45 14.26
N ALA A 283 0.28 -12.22 15.53
CA ALA A 283 0.89 -10.97 16.00
C ALA A 283 2.15 -10.57 15.21
N VAL A 284 2.91 -11.54 14.69
CA VAL A 284 4.10 -11.27 13.86
C VAL A 284 3.79 -10.55 12.55
N LYS A 285 2.52 -10.41 12.18
CA LYS A 285 2.04 -9.64 11.02
C LYS A 285 1.66 -8.20 11.37
N ILE A 286 1.65 -7.84 12.65
CA ILE A 286 1.35 -6.48 13.11
C ILE A 286 2.66 -5.71 13.24
N ALA A 287 2.77 -4.56 12.59
CA ALA A 287 3.98 -3.73 12.67
C ALA A 287 4.27 -3.27 14.11
N TYR A 288 3.22 -2.94 14.86
CA TYR A 288 3.30 -2.53 16.26
C TYR A 288 3.96 -3.58 17.18
N TYR A 289 3.72 -4.88 16.93
CA TYR A 289 4.42 -5.95 17.64
C TYR A 289 5.94 -5.82 17.48
N TRP A 290 6.43 -5.64 16.25
CA TRP A 290 7.86 -5.51 16.00
C TRP A 290 8.44 -4.18 16.48
N TYR A 291 7.64 -3.11 16.50
CA TYR A 291 8.01 -1.84 17.14
C TYR A 291 8.30 -2.04 18.64
N LEU A 292 7.40 -2.69 19.37
CA LEU A 292 7.59 -3.02 20.78
C LEU A 292 8.80 -3.94 21.00
N MET A 293 9.01 -4.92 20.10
CA MET A 293 10.20 -5.78 20.18
C MET A 293 11.50 -5.01 19.92
N ALA A 294 11.50 -4.04 19.00
CA ALA A 294 12.68 -3.21 18.74
C ALA A 294 13.04 -2.40 19.99
N ALA A 295 12.06 -1.73 20.60
CA ALA A 295 12.20 -0.99 21.84
C ALA A 295 12.72 -1.88 22.99
N ALA A 296 12.13 -3.05 23.20
CA ALA A 296 12.54 -3.99 24.24
C ALA A 296 13.98 -4.52 24.05
N TYR A 297 14.38 -4.84 22.81
CA TYR A 297 15.78 -5.22 22.53
C TYR A 297 16.73 -4.03 22.63
N GLY A 298 16.24 -2.81 22.40
CA GLY A 298 16.96 -1.55 22.60
C GLY A 298 17.34 -1.33 24.05
N GLN A 299 16.36 -1.37 24.94
CA GLN A 299 16.59 -1.32 26.38
C GLN A 299 17.54 -2.44 26.86
N LYS A 300 17.40 -3.66 26.31
CA LYS A 300 18.33 -4.76 26.61
C LYS A 300 19.76 -4.43 26.17
N PHE A 301 19.94 -3.87 24.98
CA PHE A 301 21.25 -3.50 24.47
C PHE A 301 21.88 -2.42 25.34
N HIS A 302 21.13 -1.39 25.72
CA HIS A 302 21.56 -0.34 26.62
C HIS A 302 22.06 -0.91 27.96
N ALA A 303 21.24 -1.74 28.61
CA ALA A 303 21.59 -2.39 29.88
C ALA A 303 22.86 -3.25 29.78
N LEU A 304 23.06 -3.97 28.67
CA LEU A 304 24.27 -4.78 28.44
C LEU A 304 25.53 -3.91 28.25
N ARG A 305 25.38 -2.73 27.62
CA ARG A 305 26.48 -1.77 27.49
C ARG A 305 26.86 -1.19 28.85
N GLU A 306 25.88 -0.76 29.64
CA GLU A 306 26.11 -0.19 30.97
C GLU A 306 26.77 -1.20 31.91
N SER A 307 26.36 -2.48 31.85
CA SER A 307 26.94 -3.53 32.69
C SER A 307 28.31 -4.03 32.21
N GLY A 308 28.81 -3.58 31.05
CA GLY A 308 30.05 -4.07 30.45
C GLY A 308 29.98 -5.54 30.04
N ALA A 309 28.81 -6.03 29.61
CA ALA A 309 28.63 -7.43 29.20
C ALA A 309 29.50 -7.80 27.98
N PRO A 310 29.80 -9.09 27.74
CA PRO A 310 30.63 -9.52 26.63
C PRO A 310 30.15 -8.99 25.27
N GLU A 311 31.09 -8.61 24.39
CA GLU A 311 30.76 -8.05 23.06
C GLU A 311 29.83 -8.94 22.23
N GLY A 312 29.94 -10.27 22.39
CA GLY A 312 29.06 -11.23 21.72
C GLY A 312 27.58 -11.05 22.10
N GLU A 313 27.30 -10.80 23.38
CA GLU A 313 25.94 -10.59 23.87
C GLU A 313 25.37 -9.24 23.42
N GLN A 314 26.19 -8.19 23.48
CA GLN A 314 25.83 -6.87 22.95
C GLN A 314 25.52 -6.96 21.45
N ARG A 315 26.35 -7.68 20.69
CA ARG A 315 26.14 -7.90 19.25
C ARG A 315 24.83 -8.62 18.95
N LEU A 316 24.46 -9.64 19.73
CA LEU A 316 23.19 -10.35 19.55
C LEU A 316 21.99 -9.44 19.82
N ALA A 317 22.04 -8.63 20.88
CA ALA A 317 20.98 -7.65 21.17
C ALA A 317 20.86 -6.60 20.06
N ARG A 318 22.00 -6.10 19.56
CA ARG A 318 22.04 -5.18 18.40
C ARG A 318 21.36 -5.78 17.18
N LEU A 319 21.68 -7.04 16.83
CA LEU A 319 21.05 -7.71 15.68
C LEU A 319 19.54 -7.88 15.85
N ALA A 320 19.07 -8.14 17.07
CA ALA A 320 17.65 -8.27 17.38
C ALA A 320 16.90 -6.93 17.20
N VAL A 321 17.50 -5.81 17.62
CA VAL A 321 16.95 -4.46 17.36
C VAL A 321 16.81 -4.21 15.86
N LEU A 322 17.88 -4.44 15.09
CA LEU A 322 17.87 -4.18 13.65
C LEU A 322 16.87 -5.08 12.90
N ASP A 323 16.75 -6.34 13.30
CA ASP A 323 15.77 -7.27 12.72
C ASP A 323 14.32 -6.84 13.04
N ALA A 324 14.04 -6.48 14.30
CA ALA A 324 12.73 -6.01 14.71
C ALA A 324 12.35 -4.68 14.03
N ALA A 325 13.25 -3.70 14.03
CA ALA A 325 13.03 -2.41 13.36
C ALA A 325 12.76 -2.60 11.85
N ARG A 326 13.54 -3.47 11.18
CA ARG A 326 13.32 -3.78 9.76
C ARG A 326 11.97 -4.45 9.53
N LYS A 327 11.55 -5.37 10.39
CA LYS A 327 10.25 -6.05 10.26
C LYS A 327 9.09 -5.09 10.50
N ALA A 328 9.19 -4.18 11.48
CA ALA A 328 8.19 -3.15 11.73
C ALA A 328 8.02 -2.24 10.50
N VAL A 329 9.12 -1.66 10.00
CA VAL A 329 9.11 -0.78 8.81
C VAL A 329 8.64 -1.51 7.55
N ARG A 330 9.00 -2.79 7.38
CA ARG A 330 8.57 -3.60 6.24
C ARG A 330 7.07 -3.89 6.27
N LEU A 331 6.50 -4.11 7.45
CA LEU A 331 5.07 -4.38 7.61
C LEU A 331 4.24 -3.10 7.47
N ASN A 332 4.74 -1.98 7.99
CA ASN A 332 4.15 -0.66 7.79
C ASN A 332 5.25 0.41 7.83
N SER A 333 5.44 1.09 6.69
CA SER A 333 6.50 2.10 6.52
C SER A 333 6.28 3.37 7.36
N SER A 334 5.08 3.62 7.88
CA SER A 334 4.80 4.76 8.77
C SER A 334 5.59 4.67 10.08
N PHE A 335 6.02 3.47 10.48
CA PHE A 335 6.85 3.26 11.66
C PHE A 335 8.29 3.78 11.50
N LYS A 336 8.73 4.18 10.30
CA LYS A 336 10.07 4.78 10.12
C LYS A 336 10.29 5.97 11.05
N THR A 337 9.34 6.90 11.07
CA THR A 337 9.40 8.11 11.90
C THR A 337 9.35 7.74 13.38
N ALA A 338 8.38 6.91 13.78
CA ALA A 338 8.24 6.48 15.18
C ALA A 338 9.48 5.74 15.70
N ILE A 339 10.11 4.88 14.89
CA ILE A 339 11.34 4.17 15.26
C ILE A 339 12.54 5.12 15.26
N ALA A 340 12.61 6.08 14.34
CA ALA A 340 13.66 7.10 14.35
C ALA A 340 13.61 7.97 15.62
N GLU A 341 12.40 8.31 16.09
CA GLU A 341 12.18 9.09 17.31
C GLU A 341 12.70 8.37 18.57
N LEU A 342 12.59 7.03 18.62
CA LEU A 342 13.15 6.24 19.74
C LEU A 342 14.68 6.36 19.86
N ALA A 343 15.38 6.76 18.79
CA ALA A 343 16.82 6.94 18.82
C ALA A 343 17.24 8.36 19.25
N ASP A 344 16.29 9.28 19.41
CA ASP A 344 16.58 10.59 19.95
C ASP A 344 16.74 10.50 21.47
N ALA A 345 17.97 10.73 21.97
CA ALA A 345 18.26 10.71 23.40
C ALA A 345 17.47 11.76 24.19
N ALA A 346 16.99 12.83 23.54
CA ALA A 346 16.15 13.86 24.16
C ALA A 346 14.65 13.52 24.16
N SER A 347 14.23 12.47 23.47
CA SER A 347 12.85 11.98 23.48
C SER A 347 12.48 11.45 24.87
N TYR A 348 11.20 11.58 25.23
CA TYR A 348 10.67 10.94 26.43
C TYR A 348 10.79 9.40 26.36
N ASP A 349 10.59 8.86 25.15
CA ASP A 349 10.82 7.46 24.84
C ASP A 349 12.06 7.36 23.95
N ASN A 350 13.18 6.96 24.55
CA ASN A 350 14.51 6.93 23.95
C ASN A 350 15.12 5.51 23.95
N ASP A 351 14.27 4.50 23.87
CA ASP A 351 14.63 3.07 23.96
C ASP A 351 15.71 2.62 22.95
N LEU A 352 15.93 3.39 21.88
CA LEU A 352 16.94 3.14 20.85
C LEU A 352 18.05 4.20 20.81
N GLN A 353 18.26 4.99 21.88
CA GLN A 353 19.25 6.08 21.93
C GLN A 353 20.67 5.65 21.51
N ASP A 354 21.06 4.41 21.83
CA ASP A 354 22.37 3.86 21.46
C ASP A 354 22.55 3.62 19.95
N PHE A 355 21.47 3.67 19.17
CA PHE A 355 21.44 3.47 17.73
C PHE A 355 21.40 4.78 16.95
N ALA A 356 21.41 5.94 17.62
CA ALA A 356 21.39 7.26 17.01
C ALA A 356 22.46 7.45 15.92
N ASP A 357 23.62 6.77 16.05
CA ASP A 357 24.72 6.81 15.09
C ASP A 357 24.99 5.50 14.35
N ASP A 358 24.16 4.48 14.56
CA ASP A 358 24.30 3.21 13.92
C ASP A 358 23.94 3.29 12.42
N LYS A 359 24.89 2.92 11.55
CA LYS A 359 24.72 3.01 10.09
C LYS A 359 23.62 2.09 9.57
N ASP A 360 23.53 0.88 10.11
CA ASP A 360 22.53 -0.11 9.68
C ASP A 360 21.13 0.32 10.14
N PHE A 361 21.04 0.89 11.34
CA PHE A 361 19.80 1.46 11.85
C PHE A 361 19.35 2.66 11.01
N LYS A 362 20.24 3.62 10.74
CA LYS A 362 19.95 4.77 9.87
C LYS A 362 19.46 4.35 8.49
N ALA A 363 19.95 3.23 7.94
CA ALA A 363 19.47 2.71 6.65
C ALA A 363 18.03 2.17 6.70
N ILE A 364 17.55 1.74 7.88
CA ILE A 364 16.18 1.25 8.07
C ILE A 364 15.19 2.42 8.17
N VAL A 365 15.55 3.47 8.93
CA VAL A 365 14.63 4.56 9.29
C VAL A 365 14.65 5.77 8.34
N ARG A 366 15.62 5.84 7.42
CA ARG A 366 15.73 6.94 6.44
C ARG A 366 14.91 6.72 5.16
#